data_AF-A0A168RBR2-F1
#
_entry.id   AF-A0A168RBR2-F1
#
_cell.length_a   1.000
_cell.length_b   1.000
_cell.length_c   1.000
_cell.angle_alpha   90.00
_cell.angle_beta   90.00
_cell.angle_gamma   90.00
#
_symmetry.space_group_name_H-M   'P 1'
#
loop_
_entity.id
_entity.type
_entity.pdbx_description
1 polymer ?
#
loop_
_entity_poly.entity_id
_entity_poly.type
_entity_poly.pdbx_seq_one_letter_code
_entity_poly.pdbx_strand_id
1 'polypeptide(L)'
;MIELANNQNLNLDQFWYLINQNSTKDKPVFKKIQKENDQYYLVTNLNKYQLNLNNFNYQYGNFDNDKNTYIWKENVNENTDLDVLFLNLFNPQSESFETYIKKLWSKDFFNKNQYKSIFDNLPNLQWIVFKALKSNLLSNPYKINSQNARKIGFFNSDFQKFIFKKELLMHLKAFKIVKNNQTLSQIEITNWNIDENNNLSFNIDFLDEKNQSMLSEAQKKLKIYLDDAFITENYYKYRDLATNEFLSLDKNLVNKNISFFTEFTNQPKLSLKNNIFNFLDFDSIMHPLKGYEYFNLNGFKFLIENYPELFYLTNVSDDFDYKFSNFEISNLLNDSYSIGKLNIEITNKNDGNKQILPWFTINFNLHHHIFEGFFISNELGLINDKPRNSENYFSYYSYPKNQDNSGLDANGNIIKPQFIDANDFMDENLIDIVNFLINQNINNLNLWKNKIMTDLSVEFVINYKDELAKKLELLLNQFILLYFIGDNQNKTLIKKVNVFIDPLNDYSFEKYGLGNLPISFSFIDENDNELLNLQNRQQIFLLSGFVGSNNEVRLQKELELKRTNNQNWKIEPLKNLTIPYLSKFNVN
;
A
#
# COMPACT_ATOMS: atom_id res chain seq x y z
N MET A 1 -25.28 11.63 5.87
CA MET A 1 -25.36 11.17 4.46
C MET A 1 -25.19 9.65 4.30
N ILE A 2 -24.42 8.96 5.17
CA ILE A 2 -24.27 7.49 5.12
C ILE A 2 -25.57 6.73 5.46
N GLU A 3 -26.43 7.28 6.32
CA GLU A 3 -27.72 6.66 6.65
C GLU A 3 -28.79 6.74 5.55
N LEU A 4 -28.56 7.50 4.48
CA LEU A 4 -29.53 7.63 3.38
C LEU A 4 -29.29 6.63 2.23
N ALA A 5 -28.19 5.88 2.23
CA ALA A 5 -27.78 5.07 1.06
C ALA A 5 -28.25 3.61 1.10
N ASN A 6 -28.80 3.12 2.21
CA ASN A 6 -29.05 1.68 2.40
C ASN A 6 -30.27 1.13 1.63
N ASN A 7 -30.94 1.91 0.77
CA ASN A 7 -32.08 1.47 -0.05
C ASN A 7 -32.33 2.39 -1.28
N GLN A 8 -31.30 3.02 -1.84
CA GLN A 8 -31.50 3.98 -2.94
C GLN A 8 -31.20 3.41 -4.33
N ASN A 9 -32.09 3.74 -5.27
CA ASN A 9 -31.92 3.65 -6.71
C ASN A 9 -30.88 4.67 -7.16
N LEU A 10 -29.61 4.27 -7.21
CA LEU A 10 -28.51 5.14 -7.65
C LEU A 10 -28.39 5.07 -9.17
N ASN A 11 -28.14 6.22 -9.81
CA ASN A 11 -27.58 6.23 -11.17
C ASN A 11 -26.06 6.01 -11.13
N LEU A 12 -25.44 5.69 -12.28
CA LEU A 12 -24.01 5.35 -12.31
C LEU A 12 -23.11 6.47 -11.81
N ASP A 13 -23.41 7.72 -12.18
CA ASP A 13 -22.57 8.86 -11.83
C ASP A 13 -22.61 9.13 -10.31
N GLN A 14 -23.78 8.95 -9.68
CA GLN A 14 -23.94 9.03 -8.22
C GLN A 14 -23.22 7.89 -7.51
N PHE A 15 -23.24 6.69 -8.09
CA PHE A 15 -22.49 5.56 -7.56
C PHE A 15 -20.98 5.76 -7.68
N TRP A 16 -20.49 6.21 -8.83
CA TRP A 16 -19.07 6.52 -9.02
C TRP A 16 -18.60 7.66 -8.11
N TYR A 17 -19.46 8.66 -7.90
CA TYR A 17 -19.23 9.67 -6.87
C TYR A 17 -19.07 9.01 -5.48
N LEU A 18 -19.95 8.08 -5.10
CA LEU A 18 -19.85 7.35 -3.83
C LEU A 18 -18.60 6.45 -3.70
N ILE A 19 -18.12 5.85 -4.78
CA ILE A 19 -16.85 5.08 -4.76
C ILE A 19 -15.63 6.00 -4.69
N ASN A 20 -15.62 7.06 -5.50
CA ASN A 20 -14.40 7.83 -5.78
C ASN A 20 -14.20 9.01 -4.81
N GLN A 21 -15.27 9.62 -4.29
CA GLN A 21 -15.21 10.87 -3.51
C GLN A 21 -15.42 10.68 -2.00
N ASN A 22 -15.79 9.48 -1.54
CA ASN A 22 -15.99 9.26 -0.11
C ASN A 22 -14.63 9.32 0.61
N SER A 23 -14.49 10.13 1.65
CA SER A 23 -13.23 10.27 2.42
C SER A 23 -13.17 9.34 3.65
N THR A 24 -14.15 8.43 3.78
CA THR A 24 -14.29 7.57 4.96
C THR A 24 -13.33 6.38 4.96
N LYS A 25 -12.99 5.90 6.17
CA LYS A 25 -12.10 4.75 6.42
C LYS A 25 -12.50 3.47 5.67
N ASP A 26 -13.80 3.25 5.47
CA ASP A 26 -14.34 2.11 4.72
C ASP A 26 -14.94 2.59 3.40
N LYS A 27 -14.23 2.33 2.30
CA LYS A 27 -14.70 2.67 0.94
C LYS A 27 -15.48 1.49 0.35
N PRO A 28 -16.63 1.74 -0.31
CA PRO A 28 -17.25 0.71 -1.14
C PRO A 28 -16.29 0.29 -2.25
N VAL A 29 -15.84 -0.96 -2.20
CA VAL A 29 -15.06 -1.63 -3.24
C VAL A 29 -16.03 -2.39 -4.11
N PHE A 30 -16.05 -2.09 -5.41
CA PHE A 30 -16.82 -2.83 -6.40
C PHE A 30 -16.44 -4.32 -6.36
N LYS A 31 -17.46 -5.20 -6.25
CA LYS A 31 -17.30 -6.65 -6.39
C LYS A 31 -17.74 -7.09 -7.78
N LYS A 32 -19.04 -6.97 -8.03
CA LYS A 32 -19.66 -7.49 -9.24
C LYS A 32 -20.95 -6.78 -9.58
N ILE A 33 -21.36 -6.93 -10.83
CA ILE A 33 -22.73 -6.65 -11.27
C ILE A 33 -23.50 -7.97 -11.30
N GLN A 34 -24.63 -8.02 -10.62
CA GLN A 34 -25.50 -9.18 -10.50
C GLN A 34 -26.87 -8.84 -11.07
N LYS A 35 -27.38 -9.66 -12.01
CA LYS A 35 -28.73 -9.52 -12.54
C LYS A 35 -29.69 -10.34 -11.68
N GLU A 36 -30.74 -9.72 -11.16
CA GLU A 36 -31.83 -10.38 -10.45
C GLU A 36 -33.17 -9.78 -10.91
N ASN A 37 -34.11 -10.62 -11.33
CA ASN A 37 -35.47 -10.20 -11.72
C ASN A 37 -35.47 -9.00 -12.70
N ASP A 38 -34.68 -9.10 -13.77
CA ASP A 38 -34.48 -8.05 -14.80
C ASP A 38 -33.91 -6.72 -14.32
N GLN A 39 -33.48 -6.64 -13.07
CA GLN A 39 -32.76 -5.49 -12.53
C GLN A 39 -31.29 -5.83 -12.35
N TYR A 40 -30.45 -4.82 -12.58
CA TYR A 40 -29.02 -4.92 -12.34
C TYR A 40 -28.71 -4.37 -10.97
N TYR A 41 -27.92 -5.11 -10.22
CA TYR A 41 -27.44 -4.71 -8.92
C TYR A 41 -25.93 -4.63 -8.97
N LEU A 42 -25.41 -3.57 -8.39
CA LEU A 42 -23.99 -3.43 -8.15
C LEU A 42 -23.71 -3.84 -6.71
N VAL A 43 -22.93 -4.91 -6.56
CA VAL A 43 -22.53 -5.46 -5.27
C VAL A 43 -21.16 -4.89 -4.89
N THR A 44 -21.04 -4.36 -3.68
CA THR A 44 -19.77 -3.90 -3.09
C THR A 44 -19.44 -4.73 -1.84
N ASN A 45 -18.25 -4.54 -1.27
CA ASN A 45 -17.89 -5.10 0.04
C ASN A 45 -18.80 -4.67 1.19
N LEU A 46 -19.41 -3.50 1.11
CA LEU A 46 -20.25 -2.96 2.17
C LEU A 46 -21.75 -3.17 1.93
N ASN A 47 -22.19 -2.98 0.69
CA ASN A 47 -23.61 -2.86 0.33
C ASN A 47 -23.92 -3.39 -1.08
N LYS A 48 -25.20 -3.64 -1.36
CA LYS A 48 -25.73 -3.94 -2.69
C LYS A 48 -26.66 -2.82 -3.13
N TYR A 49 -26.36 -2.21 -4.27
CA TYR A 49 -27.08 -1.07 -4.81
C TYR A 49 -27.86 -1.48 -6.06
N GLN A 50 -29.16 -1.23 -6.07
CA GLN A 50 -29.95 -1.39 -7.29
C GLN A 50 -29.56 -0.29 -8.29
N LEU A 51 -29.13 -0.69 -9.48
CA LEU A 51 -28.83 0.25 -10.55
C LEU A 51 -30.15 0.68 -11.20
N ASN A 52 -30.48 1.95 -11.07
CA ASN A 52 -31.60 2.50 -11.80
C ASN A 52 -31.17 2.88 -13.21
N LEU A 53 -31.35 1.92 -14.14
CA LEU A 53 -31.11 2.14 -15.57
C LEU A 53 -32.11 3.13 -16.21
N ASN A 54 -33.17 3.51 -15.52
CA ASN A 54 -34.20 4.42 -16.03
C ASN A 54 -33.90 5.90 -15.73
N ASN A 55 -32.91 6.21 -14.87
CA ASN A 55 -32.53 7.58 -14.51
C ASN A 55 -31.41 8.16 -15.38
N PHE A 56 -31.10 7.52 -16.49
CA PHE A 56 -30.20 8.09 -17.47
C PHE A 56 -31.02 8.76 -18.56
N ASN A 57 -30.83 10.07 -18.71
CA ASN A 57 -31.28 10.77 -19.91
C ASN A 57 -30.38 10.35 -21.07
N TYR A 58 -30.66 9.16 -21.63
CA TYR A 58 -30.00 8.68 -22.84
C TYR A 58 -30.78 9.12 -24.06
N GLN A 59 -30.02 9.50 -25.08
CA GLN A 59 -30.54 9.74 -26.41
C GLN A 59 -30.55 8.42 -27.18
N TYR A 60 -31.56 8.24 -28.03
CA TYR A 60 -31.64 7.12 -28.94
C TYR A 60 -31.44 7.62 -30.36
N GLY A 61 -30.60 6.94 -31.13
CA GLY A 61 -30.32 7.25 -32.53
C GLY A 61 -31.01 6.24 -33.44
N ASN A 62 -31.79 6.72 -34.42
CA ASN A 62 -32.39 5.91 -35.46
C ASN A 62 -32.09 6.51 -36.82
N PHE A 63 -31.89 5.66 -37.83
CA PHE A 63 -31.71 6.12 -39.21
C PHE A 63 -33.05 6.59 -39.77
N ASP A 64 -33.12 7.86 -40.16
CA ASP A 64 -34.24 8.40 -40.91
C ASP A 64 -33.97 8.19 -42.41
N ASN A 65 -34.65 7.20 -42.99
CA ASN A 65 -34.56 6.88 -44.41
C ASN A 65 -34.93 8.06 -45.31
N ASP A 66 -35.86 8.92 -44.87
CA ASP A 66 -36.37 10.02 -45.69
C ASP A 66 -35.35 11.16 -45.76
N LYS A 67 -34.62 11.39 -44.66
CA LYS A 67 -33.56 12.41 -44.60
C LYS A 67 -32.18 11.86 -44.97
N ASN A 68 -32.05 10.54 -45.09
CA ASN A 68 -30.77 9.85 -45.25
C ASN A 68 -29.74 10.28 -44.18
N THR A 69 -30.23 10.51 -42.96
CA THR A 69 -29.45 10.96 -41.80
C THR A 69 -29.93 10.25 -40.54
N TYR A 70 -29.09 10.22 -39.52
CA TYR A 70 -29.51 9.74 -38.20
C TYR A 70 -30.19 10.86 -37.43
N ILE A 71 -31.31 10.53 -36.78
CA ILE A 71 -32.05 11.43 -35.89
C ILE A 71 -31.92 10.93 -34.47
N TRP A 72 -31.63 11.88 -33.57
CA TRP A 72 -31.58 11.62 -32.14
C TRP A 72 -32.90 12.06 -31.48
N LYS A 73 -33.42 11.22 -30.59
CA LYS A 73 -34.63 11.51 -29.82
C LYS A 73 -34.36 11.40 -28.32
N GLU A 74 -34.87 12.36 -27.56
CA GLU A 74 -34.72 12.41 -26.09
C GLU A 74 -35.69 11.45 -25.40
N ASN A 75 -35.23 10.73 -24.37
CA ASN A 75 -36.08 10.07 -23.36
C ASN A 75 -37.18 9.13 -23.89
N VAL A 76 -36.91 8.42 -24.99
CA VAL A 76 -37.86 7.44 -25.55
C VAL A 76 -37.46 6.03 -25.15
N ASN A 77 -38.43 5.14 -24.83
CA ASN A 77 -38.16 3.71 -24.64
C ASN A 77 -37.90 2.95 -25.96
N GLU A 78 -37.28 3.60 -26.95
CA GLU A 78 -36.97 3.04 -28.26
C GLU A 78 -35.64 2.26 -28.26
N ASN A 79 -35.36 1.55 -29.34
CA ASN A 79 -34.06 0.91 -29.56
C ASN A 79 -33.13 1.88 -30.29
N THR A 80 -31.82 1.78 -30.04
CA THR A 80 -30.79 2.52 -30.79
C THR A 80 -30.26 1.64 -31.91
N ASP A 81 -30.21 2.16 -33.14
CA ASP A 81 -29.54 1.50 -34.25
C ASP A 81 -28.03 1.38 -33.95
N LEU A 82 -27.49 0.17 -34.06
CA LEU A 82 -26.07 -0.12 -33.83
C LEU A 82 -25.12 0.73 -34.67
N ASP A 83 -25.47 1.03 -35.93
CA ASP A 83 -24.55 1.68 -36.86
C ASP A 83 -24.23 3.14 -36.45
N VAL A 84 -25.12 3.73 -35.65
CA VAL A 84 -24.97 5.05 -35.02
C VAL A 84 -23.70 5.15 -34.16
N LEU A 85 -23.33 4.07 -33.47
CA LEU A 85 -22.21 4.05 -32.53
C LEU A 85 -20.87 4.32 -33.23
N PHE A 86 -20.78 4.03 -34.52
CA PHE A 86 -19.56 4.16 -35.32
C PHE A 86 -19.47 5.51 -36.05
N LEU A 87 -20.44 6.41 -35.85
CA LEU A 87 -20.41 7.75 -36.44
C LEU A 87 -19.36 8.61 -35.73
N ASN A 88 -18.37 9.11 -36.48
CA ASN A 88 -17.32 10.00 -35.99
C ASN A 88 -16.55 9.41 -34.80
N LEU A 89 -15.82 8.33 -35.05
CA LEU A 89 -14.83 7.81 -34.10
C LEU A 89 -13.65 8.79 -33.96
N PHE A 90 -13.04 8.81 -32.78
CA PHE A 90 -11.85 9.60 -32.52
C PHE A 90 -10.64 9.01 -33.25
N ASN A 91 -9.78 9.89 -33.74
CA ASN A 91 -8.48 9.52 -34.27
C ASN A 91 -7.40 10.47 -33.67
N PRO A 92 -6.52 9.97 -32.78
CA PRO A 92 -5.51 10.78 -32.13
C PRO A 92 -4.44 11.32 -33.10
N GLN A 93 -4.34 10.76 -34.31
CA GLN A 93 -3.42 11.30 -35.33
C GLN A 93 -3.94 12.58 -36.00
N SER A 94 -5.26 12.85 -35.93
CA SER A 94 -5.88 13.98 -36.63
C SER A 94 -6.36 15.10 -35.73
N GLU A 95 -6.76 14.81 -34.50
CA GLU A 95 -7.26 15.80 -33.55
C GLU A 95 -6.95 15.39 -32.10
N SER A 96 -6.88 16.36 -31.17
CA SER A 96 -6.83 16.06 -29.73
C SER A 96 -8.19 15.60 -29.24
N PHE A 97 -8.25 14.82 -28.14
CA PHE A 97 -9.54 14.37 -27.62
C PHE A 97 -10.42 15.53 -27.13
N GLU A 98 -9.82 16.57 -26.56
CA GLU A 98 -10.57 17.78 -26.18
C GLU A 98 -11.27 18.40 -27.41
N THR A 99 -10.57 18.46 -28.54
CA THR A 99 -11.12 18.94 -29.81
C THR A 99 -12.23 18.02 -30.30
N TYR A 100 -12.00 16.70 -30.24
CA TYR A 100 -12.98 15.68 -30.59
C TYR A 100 -14.28 15.80 -29.78
N ILE A 101 -14.17 15.94 -28.45
CA ILE A 101 -15.33 16.14 -27.58
C ILE A 101 -16.05 17.44 -27.94
N LYS A 102 -15.35 18.57 -28.08
CA LYS A 102 -15.98 19.84 -28.50
C LYS A 102 -16.73 19.71 -29.82
N LYS A 103 -16.19 18.94 -30.77
CA LYS A 103 -16.79 18.67 -32.08
C LYS A 103 -18.05 17.81 -31.98
N LEU A 104 -18.05 16.76 -31.15
CA LEU A 104 -19.25 15.95 -30.87
C LEU A 104 -20.43 16.81 -30.35
N TRP A 105 -20.12 17.85 -29.58
CA TRP A 105 -21.10 18.76 -28.98
C TRP A 105 -21.20 20.12 -29.71
N SER A 106 -20.77 20.19 -30.97
CA SER A 106 -20.82 21.43 -31.74
C SER A 106 -22.21 21.68 -32.36
N LYS A 107 -22.57 22.94 -32.57
CA LYS A 107 -23.82 23.35 -33.25
C LYS A 107 -23.99 22.70 -34.63
N ASP A 108 -22.90 22.52 -35.36
CA ASP A 108 -22.95 21.91 -36.69
C ASP A 108 -23.29 20.43 -36.62
N PHE A 109 -22.79 19.72 -35.59
CA PHE A 109 -23.16 18.33 -35.32
C PHE A 109 -24.63 18.19 -34.90
N PHE A 110 -25.11 19.11 -34.05
CA PHE A 110 -26.52 19.15 -33.62
C PHE A 110 -27.48 19.41 -34.79
N ASN A 111 -27.17 20.40 -35.63
CA ASN A 111 -28.01 20.78 -36.75
C ASN A 111 -28.11 19.67 -37.81
N LYS A 112 -27.00 18.96 -38.07
CA LYS A 112 -26.97 17.87 -39.05
C LYS A 112 -27.81 16.65 -38.63
N ASN A 113 -27.94 16.41 -37.32
CA ASN A 113 -28.58 15.19 -36.81
C ASN A 113 -29.87 15.46 -35.98
N GLN A 114 -30.43 16.68 -36.05
CA GLN A 114 -31.70 17.04 -35.43
C GLN A 114 -31.78 16.79 -33.91
N TYR A 115 -30.71 17.11 -33.19
CA TYR A 115 -30.59 16.91 -31.75
C TYR A 115 -30.50 18.23 -30.98
N LYS A 116 -31.09 18.30 -29.78
CA LYS A 116 -30.87 19.37 -28.80
C LYS A 116 -30.26 18.74 -27.55
N SER A 117 -29.12 19.25 -27.08
CA SER A 117 -28.79 19.45 -25.65
C SER A 117 -27.29 19.45 -25.39
N ILE A 118 -26.91 20.23 -24.37
CA ILE A 118 -25.58 20.36 -23.76
C ILE A 118 -25.42 19.35 -22.60
N PHE A 119 -26.47 18.59 -22.27
CA PHE A 119 -26.59 17.82 -21.02
C PHE A 119 -26.93 16.31 -21.17
N ASP A 120 -27.28 15.79 -22.36
CA ASP A 120 -27.68 14.37 -22.50
C ASP A 120 -26.68 13.55 -23.33
N ASN A 121 -26.48 12.27 -22.94
CA ASN A 121 -25.42 11.42 -23.50
C ASN A 121 -25.81 10.82 -24.86
N LEU A 122 -24.96 11.03 -25.88
CA LEU A 122 -25.11 10.44 -27.23
C LEU A 122 -24.57 9.00 -27.29
N PRO A 123 -25.26 8.07 -28.00
CA PRO A 123 -24.71 6.76 -28.35
C PRO A 123 -23.58 6.88 -29.39
N ASN A 124 -22.40 7.27 -28.94
CA ASN A 124 -21.16 7.21 -29.72
C ASN A 124 -20.18 6.26 -29.04
N LEU A 125 -19.64 5.30 -29.79
CA LEU A 125 -18.80 4.23 -29.23
C LEU A 125 -17.58 4.78 -28.50
N GLN A 126 -16.91 5.76 -29.08
CA GLN A 126 -15.70 6.34 -28.50
C GLN A 126 -16.01 7.10 -27.20
N TRP A 127 -17.12 7.83 -27.16
CA TRP A 127 -17.60 8.49 -25.95
C TRP A 127 -17.99 7.49 -24.86
N ILE A 128 -18.69 6.43 -25.24
CA ILE A 128 -19.07 5.33 -24.34
C ILE A 128 -17.84 4.62 -23.78
N VAL A 129 -16.82 4.38 -24.63
CA VAL A 129 -15.54 3.82 -24.23
C VAL A 129 -14.82 4.73 -23.24
N PHE A 130 -14.81 6.04 -23.48
CA PHE A 130 -14.27 7.01 -22.54
C PHE A 130 -15.04 7.00 -21.20
N LYS A 131 -16.37 6.90 -21.24
CA LYS A 131 -17.21 6.76 -20.04
C LYS A 131 -16.91 5.48 -19.27
N ALA A 132 -16.74 4.35 -19.96
CA ALA A 132 -16.34 3.07 -19.38
C ALA A 132 -14.92 3.12 -18.77
N LEU A 133 -14.01 3.89 -19.36
CA LEU A 133 -12.65 4.07 -18.83
C LEU A 133 -12.62 5.01 -17.62
N LYS A 134 -13.42 6.10 -17.64
CA LYS A 134 -13.55 7.04 -16.51
C LYS A 134 -14.34 6.49 -15.33
N SER A 135 -15.22 5.53 -15.54
CA SER A 135 -15.91 4.80 -14.48
C SER A 135 -15.00 3.74 -13.86
N ASN A 136 -14.08 3.18 -14.63
CA ASN A 136 -13.10 2.22 -14.12
C ASN A 136 -12.28 2.83 -12.95
N LEU A 137 -11.69 1.97 -12.13
CA LEU A 137 -10.72 2.28 -11.07
C LEU A 137 -9.59 3.24 -11.51
N LEU A 138 -9.44 3.44 -12.82
CA LEU A 138 -8.49 4.28 -13.50
C LEU A 138 -8.79 5.79 -13.43
N SER A 139 -9.96 6.24 -12.98
CA SER A 139 -10.17 7.68 -12.73
C SER A 139 -9.71 8.13 -11.34
N ASN A 140 -9.15 7.22 -10.55
CA ASN A 140 -8.78 7.48 -9.17
C ASN A 140 -7.53 8.39 -9.09
N PRO A 141 -7.59 9.54 -8.38
CA PRO A 141 -6.49 10.51 -8.29
C PRO A 141 -5.27 10.00 -7.53
N TYR A 142 -5.37 8.84 -6.87
CA TYR A 142 -4.28 8.21 -6.10
C TYR A 142 -3.61 7.06 -6.88
N LYS A 143 -3.88 6.96 -8.20
CA LYS A 143 -3.15 6.09 -9.13
C LYS A 143 -1.85 6.76 -9.57
N ILE A 144 -1.00 6.01 -10.25
CA ILE A 144 0.29 6.53 -10.74
C ILE A 144 0.02 7.69 -11.71
N ASN A 145 0.71 8.82 -11.53
CA ASN A 145 0.50 10.05 -12.33
C ASN A 145 0.91 9.91 -13.82
N SER A 146 1.51 8.78 -14.19
CA SER A 146 2.01 8.57 -15.54
C SER A 146 0.98 8.00 -16.48
N GLN A 147 0.49 8.80 -17.42
CA GLN A 147 -0.37 8.28 -18.47
C GLN A 147 0.28 7.10 -19.21
N ASN A 148 1.58 7.16 -19.47
CA ASN A 148 2.29 6.10 -20.18
C ASN A 148 2.37 4.80 -19.35
N ALA A 149 2.78 4.87 -18.08
CA ALA A 149 2.84 3.68 -17.22
C ALA A 149 1.45 3.07 -16.99
N ARG A 150 0.40 3.90 -16.94
CA ARG A 150 -0.98 3.44 -16.81
C ARG A 150 -1.49 2.76 -18.07
N LYS A 151 -1.19 3.30 -19.26
CA LYS A 151 -1.51 2.66 -20.54
C LYS A 151 -0.82 1.31 -20.67
N ILE A 152 0.47 1.25 -20.36
CA ILE A 152 1.26 -0.01 -20.36
C ILE A 152 0.69 -0.98 -19.32
N GLY A 153 0.41 -0.50 -18.11
CA GLY A 153 -0.18 -1.30 -17.04
C GLY A 153 -1.54 -1.87 -17.43
N PHE A 154 -2.41 -1.06 -18.03
CA PHE A 154 -3.69 -1.50 -18.57
C PHE A 154 -3.52 -2.51 -19.70
N PHE A 155 -2.61 -2.22 -20.63
CA PHE A 155 -2.31 -3.09 -21.77
C PHE A 155 -1.74 -4.45 -21.35
N ASN A 156 -0.96 -4.52 -20.27
CA ASN A 156 -0.41 -5.78 -19.75
C ASN A 156 -1.36 -6.47 -18.76
N SER A 157 -2.37 -5.78 -18.27
CA SER A 157 -3.30 -6.30 -17.27
C SER A 157 -4.56 -6.88 -17.90
N ASP A 158 -4.61 -8.20 -18.03
CA ASP A 158 -5.82 -8.89 -18.48
C ASP A 158 -7.02 -8.65 -17.54
N PHE A 159 -6.74 -8.42 -16.27
CA PHE A 159 -7.75 -8.02 -15.29
C PHE A 159 -8.36 -6.64 -15.57
N GLN A 160 -7.54 -5.62 -15.82
CA GLN A 160 -8.07 -4.27 -16.11
C GLN A 160 -8.86 -4.26 -17.41
N LYS A 161 -8.41 -5.01 -18.43
CA LYS A 161 -9.16 -5.24 -19.67
C LYS A 161 -10.49 -5.95 -19.41
N PHE A 162 -10.51 -6.93 -18.51
CA PHE A 162 -11.74 -7.62 -18.11
C PHE A 162 -12.74 -6.68 -17.44
N ILE A 163 -12.31 -5.87 -16.46
CA ILE A 163 -13.18 -4.86 -15.83
C ILE A 163 -13.69 -3.87 -16.87
N PHE A 164 -12.79 -3.31 -17.68
CA PHE A 164 -13.13 -2.38 -18.73
C PHE A 164 -14.17 -2.96 -19.70
N LYS A 165 -14.01 -4.22 -20.11
CA LYS A 165 -14.97 -4.94 -20.96
C LYS A 165 -16.35 -5.02 -20.31
N LYS A 166 -16.43 -5.28 -18.99
CA LYS A 166 -17.70 -5.34 -18.26
C LYS A 166 -18.38 -3.97 -18.14
N GLU A 167 -17.61 -2.95 -17.79
CA GLU A 167 -18.08 -1.55 -17.74
C GLU A 167 -18.59 -1.08 -19.11
N LEU A 168 -17.83 -1.36 -20.17
CA LEU A 168 -18.20 -1.03 -21.54
C LEU A 168 -19.50 -1.72 -21.97
N LEU A 169 -19.63 -3.02 -21.72
CA LEU A 169 -20.86 -3.75 -22.02
C LEU A 169 -22.07 -3.19 -21.27
N MET A 170 -21.89 -2.82 -20.00
CA MET A 170 -22.95 -2.21 -19.19
C MET A 170 -23.42 -0.89 -19.81
N HIS A 171 -22.49 0.02 -20.13
CA HIS A 171 -22.83 1.29 -20.76
C HIS A 171 -23.51 1.10 -22.12
N LEU A 172 -23.01 0.17 -22.94
CA LEU A 172 -23.61 -0.14 -24.23
C LEU A 172 -25.04 -0.68 -24.10
N LYS A 173 -25.29 -1.61 -23.15
CA LYS A 173 -26.64 -2.14 -22.90
C LYS A 173 -27.65 -1.08 -22.46
N ALA A 174 -27.19 0.00 -21.85
CA ALA A 174 -28.03 1.10 -21.42
C ALA A 174 -28.70 1.85 -22.60
N PHE A 175 -28.12 1.78 -23.81
CA PHE A 175 -28.67 2.39 -25.02
C PHE A 175 -29.61 1.47 -25.83
N LYS A 176 -29.91 0.25 -25.36
CA LYS A 176 -30.75 -0.74 -26.05
C LYS A 176 -30.37 -0.91 -27.54
N ILE A 177 -29.12 -1.28 -27.78
CA ILE A 177 -28.53 -1.37 -29.13
C ILE A 177 -29.10 -2.56 -29.90
N VAL A 178 -29.61 -2.31 -31.11
CA VAL A 178 -30.24 -3.32 -31.98
C VAL A 178 -29.76 -3.18 -33.43
N LYS A 179 -29.62 -4.31 -34.13
CA LYS A 179 -29.41 -4.38 -35.59
C LYS A 179 -30.09 -5.62 -36.15
N ASN A 180 -30.82 -5.50 -37.26
CA ASN A 180 -31.53 -6.64 -37.88
C ASN A 180 -32.38 -7.46 -36.88
N ASN A 181 -33.07 -6.79 -35.95
CA ASN A 181 -33.83 -7.39 -34.84
C ASN A 181 -33.01 -8.21 -33.81
N GLN A 182 -31.68 -8.16 -33.86
CA GLN A 182 -30.79 -8.73 -32.83
C GLN A 182 -30.42 -7.67 -31.80
N THR A 183 -30.41 -8.04 -30.53
CA THR A 183 -30.01 -7.17 -29.40
C THR A 183 -28.60 -7.51 -28.93
N LEU A 184 -27.83 -6.48 -28.56
CA LEU A 184 -26.49 -6.65 -27.99
C LEU A 184 -26.54 -7.48 -26.70
N SER A 185 -25.89 -8.63 -26.69
CA SER A 185 -25.76 -9.48 -25.50
C SER A 185 -24.36 -9.42 -24.89
N GLN A 186 -23.34 -9.48 -25.73
CA GLN A 186 -21.94 -9.54 -25.33
C GLN A 186 -21.07 -8.67 -26.24
N ILE A 187 -19.85 -8.37 -25.78
CA ILE A 187 -18.80 -7.78 -26.61
C ILE A 187 -17.58 -8.69 -26.61
N GLU A 188 -16.79 -8.63 -27.67
CA GLU A 188 -15.46 -9.19 -27.75
C GLU A 188 -14.47 -8.06 -28.04
N ILE A 189 -13.33 -8.05 -27.34
CA ILE A 189 -12.28 -7.06 -27.58
C ILE A 189 -11.04 -7.82 -27.99
N THR A 190 -10.48 -7.45 -29.14
CA THR A 190 -9.35 -8.12 -29.77
C THR A 190 -8.29 -7.11 -30.19
N ASN A 191 -7.11 -7.61 -30.55
CA ASN A 191 -6.01 -6.81 -31.13
C ASN A 191 -5.65 -5.56 -30.32
N TRP A 192 -5.51 -5.72 -29.00
CA TRP A 192 -4.92 -4.69 -28.16
C TRP A 192 -3.56 -4.28 -28.72
N ASN A 193 -3.29 -2.98 -28.81
CA ASN A 193 -2.03 -2.46 -29.33
C ASN A 193 -1.67 -1.11 -28.70
N ILE A 194 -0.38 -0.91 -28.42
CA ILE A 194 0.21 0.41 -28.15
C ILE A 194 1.05 0.76 -29.37
N ASP A 195 0.74 1.87 -30.05
CA ASP A 195 1.52 2.32 -31.21
C ASP A 195 2.79 3.11 -30.82
N GLU A 196 3.60 3.49 -31.82
CA GLU A 196 4.86 4.23 -31.61
C GLU A 196 4.66 5.61 -30.96
N ASN A 197 3.46 6.18 -31.06
CA ASN A 197 3.08 7.43 -30.40
C ASN A 197 2.49 7.20 -29.01
N ASN A 198 2.60 5.97 -28.48
CA ASN A 198 2.03 5.52 -27.22
C ASN A 198 0.49 5.67 -27.15
N ASN A 199 -0.18 5.46 -28.28
CA ASN A 199 -1.63 5.39 -28.34
C ASN A 199 -2.12 3.96 -28.10
N LEU A 200 -2.91 3.76 -27.05
CA LEU A 200 -3.53 2.50 -26.71
C LEU A 200 -4.83 2.34 -27.50
N SER A 201 -4.92 1.26 -28.27
CA SER A 201 -6.07 0.95 -29.11
C SER A 201 -6.45 -0.53 -29.08
N PHE A 202 -7.68 -0.81 -29.53
CA PHE A 202 -8.21 -2.17 -29.69
C PHE A 202 -9.25 -2.23 -30.82
N ASN A 203 -9.61 -3.45 -31.22
CA ASN A 203 -10.76 -3.75 -32.06
C ASN A 203 -11.89 -4.36 -31.22
N ILE A 204 -13.15 -4.16 -31.64
CA ILE A 204 -14.32 -4.64 -30.91
C ILE A 204 -15.32 -5.33 -31.83
N ASP A 205 -15.92 -6.41 -31.34
CA ASP A 205 -17.06 -7.08 -31.95
C ASP A 205 -18.26 -7.09 -30.99
N PHE A 206 -19.45 -6.95 -31.54
CA PHE A 206 -20.72 -6.95 -30.81
C PHE A 206 -21.45 -8.24 -31.14
N LEU A 207 -21.75 -9.03 -30.11
CA LEU A 207 -22.32 -10.35 -30.27
C LEU A 207 -23.75 -10.38 -29.71
N ASP A 208 -24.63 -11.06 -30.45
CA ASP A 208 -25.99 -11.37 -29.99
C ASP A 208 -26.00 -12.51 -28.95
N GLU A 209 -27.20 -12.91 -28.50
CA GLU A 209 -27.36 -14.01 -27.53
C GLU A 209 -26.89 -15.39 -28.04
N LYS A 210 -26.72 -15.54 -29.36
CA LYS A 210 -26.24 -16.75 -30.03
C LYS A 210 -24.75 -16.66 -30.38
N ASN A 211 -24.04 -15.66 -29.84
CA ASN A 211 -22.63 -15.36 -30.13
C ASN A 211 -22.38 -15.06 -31.63
N GLN A 212 -23.37 -14.54 -32.35
CA GLN A 212 -23.19 -14.11 -33.73
C GLN A 212 -22.81 -12.63 -33.78
N SER A 213 -21.80 -12.31 -34.60
CA SER A 213 -21.37 -10.94 -34.82
C SER A 213 -22.48 -10.11 -35.47
N MET A 214 -22.77 -8.97 -34.84
CA MET A 214 -23.70 -7.95 -35.33
C MET A 214 -22.99 -6.91 -36.21
N LEU A 215 -21.65 -6.95 -36.28
CA LEU A 215 -20.84 -5.97 -37.00
C LEU A 215 -20.46 -6.46 -38.41
N SER A 216 -20.34 -5.52 -39.35
CA SER A 216 -19.69 -5.80 -40.63
C SER A 216 -18.18 -6.00 -40.48
N GLU A 217 -17.54 -6.66 -41.45
CA GLU A 217 -16.08 -6.81 -41.48
C GLU A 217 -15.34 -5.46 -41.48
N ALA A 218 -15.93 -4.43 -42.08
CA ALA A 218 -15.36 -3.08 -42.06
C ALA A 218 -15.41 -2.49 -40.65
N GLN A 219 -16.53 -2.63 -39.93
CA GLN A 219 -16.70 -2.14 -38.57
C GLN A 219 -15.77 -2.85 -37.57
N LYS A 220 -15.60 -4.17 -37.68
CA LYS A 220 -14.70 -4.95 -36.82
C LYS A 220 -13.24 -4.52 -36.90
N LYS A 221 -12.82 -3.99 -38.06
CA LYS A 221 -11.44 -3.53 -38.31
C LYS A 221 -11.17 -2.11 -37.82
N LEU A 222 -12.20 -1.37 -37.41
CA LEU A 222 -12.04 -0.01 -36.88
C LEU A 222 -11.28 -0.06 -35.55
N LYS A 223 -10.29 0.81 -35.41
CA LYS A 223 -9.52 0.98 -34.18
C LYS A 223 -10.25 1.94 -33.24
N ILE A 224 -10.37 1.53 -31.99
CA ILE A 224 -10.93 2.33 -30.90
C ILE A 224 -9.79 2.69 -29.94
N TYR A 225 -9.69 3.96 -29.54
CA TYR A 225 -8.58 4.49 -28.76
C TYR A 225 -8.94 4.77 -27.30
N LEU A 226 -7.96 4.75 -26.37
CA LEU A 226 -8.17 4.94 -24.92
C LEU A 226 -7.40 6.13 -24.32
N ASP A 227 -6.76 6.96 -25.14
CA ASP A 227 -5.60 7.74 -24.72
C ASP A 227 -5.83 8.93 -23.77
N ASP A 228 -7.04 9.48 -23.71
CA ASP A 228 -7.33 10.74 -22.99
C ASP A 228 -8.22 10.59 -21.73
N ALA A 229 -8.53 9.36 -21.31
CA ALA A 229 -9.30 9.12 -20.08
C ALA A 229 -8.43 8.88 -18.83
N PHE A 230 -7.11 8.78 -18.99
CA PHE A 230 -6.15 8.71 -17.89
C PHE A 230 -5.87 10.12 -17.37
N ILE A 231 -6.87 10.78 -16.77
CA ILE A 231 -6.67 12.07 -16.10
C ILE A 231 -5.80 11.83 -14.88
N THR A 232 -4.79 12.68 -14.71
CA THR A 232 -3.91 12.64 -13.55
C THR A 232 -3.78 14.03 -12.94
N GLU A 233 -3.85 14.11 -11.61
CA GLU A 233 -3.39 15.29 -10.88
C GLU A 233 -1.91 15.11 -10.52
N ASN A 234 -1.16 16.21 -10.54
CA ASN A 234 0.27 16.18 -10.25
C ASN A 234 0.54 15.69 -8.83
N TYR A 235 1.15 14.51 -8.73
CA TYR A 235 1.47 13.88 -7.47
C TYR A 235 2.98 13.71 -7.29
N TYR A 236 3.68 14.84 -7.17
CA TYR A 236 5.09 14.87 -6.83
C TYR A 236 5.32 15.61 -5.52
N LYS A 237 5.55 14.87 -4.43
CA LYS A 237 5.95 15.45 -3.14
C LYS A 237 7.43 15.24 -2.83
N TYR A 238 8.09 14.31 -3.53
CA TYR A 238 9.45 13.89 -3.25
C TYR A 238 10.37 14.18 -4.42
N ARG A 239 11.59 14.64 -4.13
CA ARG A 239 12.63 14.90 -5.11
C ARG A 239 13.74 13.87 -4.96
N ASP A 240 14.28 13.43 -6.08
CA ASP A 240 15.54 12.71 -6.16
C ASP A 240 16.65 13.56 -5.57
N LEU A 241 17.51 12.93 -4.77
CA LEU A 241 18.47 13.63 -3.92
C LEU A 241 19.67 14.16 -4.72
N ALA A 242 20.15 13.42 -5.71
CA ALA A 242 21.32 13.81 -6.50
C ALA A 242 20.95 14.84 -7.57
N THR A 243 19.79 14.67 -8.19
CA THR A 243 19.37 15.46 -9.36
C THR A 243 18.41 16.60 -9.01
N ASN A 244 17.81 16.58 -7.82
CA ASN A 244 16.74 17.49 -7.39
C ASN A 244 15.48 17.43 -8.29
N GLU A 245 15.42 16.47 -9.20
CA GLU A 245 14.25 16.18 -10.03
C GLU A 245 13.15 15.55 -9.18
N PHE A 246 11.88 15.72 -9.55
CA PHE A 246 10.82 14.99 -8.84
C PHE A 246 10.95 13.49 -9.06
N LEU A 247 10.70 12.71 -8.01
CA LEU A 247 10.68 11.26 -8.08
C LEU A 247 9.64 10.83 -9.11
N SER A 248 10.12 10.30 -10.22
CA SER A 248 9.28 9.70 -11.25
C SER A 248 9.48 8.20 -11.18
N LEU A 249 8.45 7.49 -10.71
CA LEU A 249 8.39 6.03 -10.82
C LEU A 249 8.55 5.58 -12.29
N ASP A 250 8.27 6.47 -13.24
CA ASP A 250 8.32 6.20 -14.68
C ASP A 250 9.74 6.14 -15.21
N LYS A 251 10.60 7.12 -14.88
CA LYS A 251 11.96 7.18 -15.43
C LYS A 251 12.76 5.89 -15.15
N ASN A 252 12.55 5.28 -13.99
CA ASN A 252 13.27 4.07 -13.55
C ASN A 252 12.60 2.75 -13.98
N LEU A 253 11.32 2.76 -14.38
CA LEU A 253 10.53 1.53 -14.59
C LEU A 253 9.85 1.43 -15.96
N VAL A 254 9.74 2.52 -16.74
CA VAL A 254 9.16 2.52 -18.11
C VAL A 254 9.87 1.52 -19.02
N ASN A 255 11.17 1.33 -18.86
CA ASN A 255 11.94 0.35 -19.64
C ASN A 255 11.63 -1.11 -19.29
N LYS A 256 10.81 -1.38 -18.26
CA LYS A 256 10.58 -2.74 -17.74
C LYS A 256 9.18 -3.30 -18.01
N ASN A 257 8.25 -2.56 -18.63
CA ASN A 257 6.88 -3.01 -18.93
C ASN A 257 6.11 -3.59 -17.70
N ILE A 258 6.36 -3.06 -16.50
CA ILE A 258 5.80 -3.61 -15.25
C ILE A 258 4.47 -2.93 -14.91
N SER A 259 3.48 -3.71 -14.46
CA SER A 259 2.22 -3.20 -13.92
C SER A 259 2.29 -3.13 -12.39
N PHE A 260 1.74 -2.10 -11.76
CA PHE A 260 1.83 -1.90 -10.30
C PHE A 260 0.57 -2.37 -9.58
N PHE A 261 0.72 -2.83 -8.33
CA PHE A 261 -0.41 -3.27 -7.51
C PHE A 261 -1.51 -2.22 -7.35
N THR A 262 -1.11 -0.96 -7.20
CA THR A 262 -2.04 0.18 -7.09
C THR A 262 -2.89 0.36 -8.32
N GLU A 263 -2.48 -0.10 -9.50
CA GLU A 263 -3.30 0.02 -10.71
C GLU A 263 -4.49 -0.96 -10.72
N PHE A 264 -4.43 -2.05 -9.93
CA PHE A 264 -5.45 -3.10 -9.89
C PHE A 264 -6.47 -2.92 -8.76
N THR A 265 -6.20 -2.02 -7.81
CA THR A 265 -6.99 -1.88 -6.59
C THR A 265 -7.40 -0.43 -6.36
N ASN A 266 -8.46 -0.20 -5.57
CA ASN A 266 -8.97 1.14 -5.30
C ASN A 266 -8.39 1.68 -3.98
N GLN A 267 -7.25 2.38 -4.01
CA GLN A 267 -6.57 2.86 -2.80
C GLN A 267 -6.36 1.74 -1.76
N PRO A 268 -5.60 0.68 -2.12
CA PRO A 268 -5.29 -0.36 -1.17
C PRO A 268 -4.59 0.25 0.04
N LYS A 269 -4.85 -0.29 1.23
CA LYS A 269 -4.16 0.15 2.44
C LYS A 269 -3.55 -1.03 3.18
N LEU A 270 -2.29 -0.88 3.60
CA LEU A 270 -1.62 -1.84 4.45
C LEU A 270 -2.06 -1.59 5.91
N SER A 271 -2.78 -2.56 6.46
CA SER A 271 -3.35 -2.53 7.80
C SER A 271 -2.72 -3.60 8.68
N LEU A 272 -2.75 -3.41 10.00
CA LEU A 272 -2.20 -4.36 10.97
C LEU A 272 -3.30 -4.94 11.86
N LYS A 273 -3.17 -6.24 12.17
CA LYS A 273 -3.93 -6.89 13.23
C LYS A 273 -3.45 -6.39 14.59
N ASN A 274 -4.19 -6.70 15.66
CA ASN A 274 -3.77 -6.43 17.03
C ASN A 274 -2.34 -6.93 17.26
N ASN A 275 -1.45 -6.03 17.65
CA ASN A 275 -0.02 -6.28 17.79
C ASN A 275 0.51 -5.62 19.06
N ILE A 276 1.75 -5.94 19.42
CA ILE A 276 2.37 -5.46 20.66
C ILE A 276 2.60 -3.94 20.68
N PHE A 277 2.65 -3.29 19.51
CA PHE A 277 2.84 -1.84 19.37
C PHE A 277 1.51 -1.07 19.41
N ASN A 278 0.36 -1.76 19.37
CA ASN A 278 -0.98 -1.18 19.24
C ASN A 278 -1.17 -0.33 17.96
N PHE A 279 -0.39 -0.60 16.91
CA PHE A 279 -0.57 0.07 15.62
C PHE A 279 -1.73 -0.52 14.82
N LEU A 280 -2.43 0.33 14.07
CA LEU A 280 -3.58 -0.10 13.26
C LEU A 280 -3.25 -0.15 11.76
N ASP A 281 -2.27 0.64 11.32
CA ASP A 281 -1.92 0.79 9.91
C ASP A 281 -0.49 1.29 9.70
N PHE A 282 -0.09 1.35 8.43
CA PHE A 282 1.20 1.91 8.02
C PHE A 282 1.39 3.38 8.46
N ASP A 283 0.35 4.22 8.48
CA ASP A 283 0.46 5.60 8.98
C ASP A 283 0.88 5.63 10.46
N SER A 284 0.33 4.73 11.27
CA SER A 284 0.67 4.59 12.69
C SER A 284 2.12 4.18 12.92
N ILE A 285 2.69 3.40 11.99
CA ILE A 285 4.10 3.02 11.98
C ILE A 285 5.00 4.22 11.63
N MET A 286 4.53 5.06 10.70
CA MET A 286 5.25 6.23 10.21
C MET A 286 5.16 7.45 11.15
N HIS A 287 4.09 7.55 11.96
CA HIS A 287 3.83 8.64 12.90
C HIS A 287 3.33 8.12 14.26
N PRO A 288 4.09 7.28 14.96
CA PRO A 288 3.74 6.82 16.30
C PRO A 288 3.63 7.98 17.29
N LEU A 289 2.84 7.76 18.34
CA LEU A 289 2.67 8.73 19.42
C LEU A 289 3.95 8.88 20.26
N LYS A 290 4.76 7.83 20.36
CA LYS A 290 6.01 7.83 21.11
C LYS A 290 7.19 7.67 20.17
N GLY A 291 8.23 8.46 20.37
CA GLY A 291 9.40 8.45 19.49
C GLY A 291 10.15 7.11 19.45
N TYR A 292 10.11 6.30 20.50
CA TYR A 292 10.82 5.01 20.50
C TYR A 292 10.07 3.93 19.72
N GLU A 293 8.84 4.20 19.28
CA GLU A 293 8.03 3.27 18.51
C GLU A 293 8.17 3.51 16.98
N TYR A 294 9.02 4.46 16.54
CA TYR A 294 9.27 4.68 15.11
C TYR A 294 9.95 3.47 14.47
N PHE A 295 9.51 3.14 13.25
CA PHE A 295 10.16 2.15 12.42
C PHE A 295 11.00 2.83 11.33
N ASN A 296 12.23 2.35 11.16
CA ASN A 296 12.96 2.54 9.90
C ASN A 296 12.60 1.43 8.89
N LEU A 297 13.10 1.55 7.66
CA LEU A 297 12.83 0.55 6.61
C LEU A 297 13.33 -0.86 6.98
N ASN A 298 14.40 -0.97 7.77
CA ASN A 298 14.93 -2.26 8.22
C ASN A 298 14.08 -2.93 9.29
N GLY A 299 13.64 -2.18 10.30
CA GLY A 299 12.68 -2.64 11.29
C GLY A 299 11.38 -3.06 10.61
N PHE A 300 10.92 -2.29 9.61
CA PHE A 300 9.74 -2.64 8.84
C PHE A 300 9.95 -3.90 7.99
N LYS A 301 11.11 -4.03 7.33
CA LYS A 301 11.51 -5.23 6.60
C LYS A 301 11.52 -6.46 7.51
N PHE A 302 12.17 -6.36 8.68
CA PHE A 302 12.14 -7.41 9.69
C PHE A 302 10.70 -7.80 10.06
N LEU A 303 9.85 -6.82 10.32
CA LEU A 303 8.46 -7.03 10.71
C LEU A 303 7.67 -7.76 9.61
N ILE A 304 7.76 -7.32 8.35
CA ILE A 304 6.98 -7.92 7.26
C ILE A 304 7.50 -9.29 6.81
N GLU A 305 8.81 -9.54 6.90
CA GLU A 305 9.41 -10.82 6.52
C GLU A 305 9.22 -11.91 7.58
N ASN A 306 9.32 -11.56 8.87
CA ASN A 306 9.25 -12.52 9.97
C ASN A 306 7.85 -12.67 10.56
N TYR A 307 7.00 -11.65 10.40
CA TYR A 307 5.63 -11.63 10.93
C TYR A 307 4.61 -11.18 9.86
N PRO A 308 4.60 -11.79 8.66
CA PRO A 308 3.69 -11.40 7.58
C PRO A 308 2.21 -11.54 7.97
N GLU A 309 1.89 -12.41 8.92
CA GLU A 309 0.53 -12.64 9.42
C GLU A 309 -0.07 -11.45 10.17
N LEU A 310 0.76 -10.51 10.63
CA LEU A 310 0.31 -9.27 11.26
C LEU A 310 -0.33 -8.32 10.25
N PHE A 311 0.04 -8.44 8.98
CA PHE A 311 -0.38 -7.52 7.93
C PHE A 311 -1.58 -8.06 7.16
N TYR A 312 -2.42 -7.14 6.67
CA TYR A 312 -3.46 -7.45 5.71
C TYR A 312 -3.76 -6.23 4.83
N LEU A 313 -4.38 -6.48 3.69
CA LEU A 313 -4.82 -5.43 2.77
C LEU A 313 -6.28 -5.07 3.06
N THR A 314 -6.55 -3.77 3.15
CA THR A 314 -7.90 -3.22 3.12
C THR A 314 -8.15 -2.50 1.79
N ASN A 315 -9.43 -2.26 1.46
CA ASN A 315 -9.86 -1.65 0.20
C ASN A 315 -9.44 -2.44 -1.06
N VAL A 316 -9.45 -3.76 -0.97
CA VAL A 316 -9.17 -4.70 -2.08
C VAL A 316 -10.39 -5.58 -2.37
N SER A 317 -10.46 -6.20 -3.55
CA SER A 317 -11.65 -6.98 -3.96
C SER A 317 -11.60 -8.42 -3.41
N ASP A 318 -12.73 -8.93 -2.93
CA ASP A 318 -12.86 -10.29 -2.41
C ASP A 318 -12.77 -11.39 -3.49
N ASP A 319 -12.87 -11.02 -4.78
CA ASP A 319 -12.75 -11.95 -5.92
C ASP A 319 -11.32 -12.48 -6.10
N PHE A 320 -10.38 -11.92 -5.35
CA PHE A 320 -8.96 -12.27 -5.40
C PHE A 320 -8.46 -12.74 -4.03
N ASP A 321 -7.47 -13.61 -4.08
CA ASP A 321 -6.59 -13.87 -2.95
C ASP A 321 -5.30 -13.06 -3.12
N TYR A 322 -4.92 -12.36 -2.05
CA TYR A 322 -3.72 -11.54 -2.01
C TYR A 322 -2.73 -12.16 -1.04
N LYS A 323 -1.49 -12.33 -1.48
CA LYS A 323 -0.40 -12.85 -0.65
C LYS A 323 0.82 -11.95 -0.77
N PHE A 324 1.39 -11.59 0.38
CA PHE A 324 2.69 -10.92 0.45
C PHE A 324 3.78 -11.93 0.07
N SER A 325 4.51 -11.64 -1.01
CA SER A 325 5.53 -12.54 -1.56
C SER A 325 6.90 -12.27 -0.91
N ASN A 326 7.51 -11.13 -1.26
CA ASN A 326 8.80 -10.73 -0.73
C ASN A 326 8.92 -9.21 -0.68
N PHE A 327 9.76 -8.74 0.22
CA PHE A 327 10.06 -7.32 0.43
C PHE A 327 11.51 -7.03 0.05
N GLU A 328 11.72 -5.97 -0.72
CA GLU A 328 13.04 -5.56 -1.16
C GLU A 328 13.21 -4.06 -0.94
N ILE A 329 14.43 -3.62 -0.64
CA ILE A 329 14.76 -2.20 -0.63
C ILE A 329 14.86 -1.73 -2.09
N SER A 330 14.33 -0.55 -2.39
CA SER A 330 14.22 -0.04 -3.75
C SER A 330 15.27 1.03 -4.06
N ASN A 331 15.79 1.00 -5.29
CA ASN A 331 16.79 1.95 -5.78
C ASN A 331 16.18 3.24 -6.36
N LEU A 332 14.91 3.54 -6.05
CA LEU A 332 14.18 4.67 -6.64
C LEU A 332 14.75 6.05 -6.27
N LEU A 333 15.57 6.13 -5.22
CA LEU A 333 16.19 7.35 -4.71
C LEU A 333 17.70 7.16 -4.54
N ASN A 334 18.44 6.83 -5.60
CA ASN A 334 19.90 6.59 -5.55
C ASN A 334 20.31 5.59 -4.45
N ASP A 335 19.64 4.43 -4.43
CA ASP A 335 19.80 3.38 -3.40
C ASP A 335 19.47 3.86 -1.97
N SER A 336 18.63 4.89 -1.81
CA SER A 336 18.13 5.24 -0.49
C SER A 336 17.24 4.13 0.05
N TYR A 337 17.55 3.72 1.27
CA TYR A 337 16.77 2.76 2.06
C TYR A 337 15.56 3.49 2.70
N SER A 338 14.95 4.40 1.94
CA SER A 338 13.77 5.17 2.34
C SER A 338 12.49 4.60 1.73
N ILE A 339 12.63 3.76 0.70
CA ILE A 339 11.52 3.17 -0.04
C ILE A 339 11.74 1.66 -0.15
N GLY A 340 10.81 0.89 0.41
CA GLY A 340 10.68 -0.54 0.13
C GLY A 340 9.71 -0.84 -1.01
N LYS A 341 9.89 -2.02 -1.61
CA LYS A 341 9.05 -2.65 -2.62
C LYS A 341 8.57 -3.99 -2.09
N LEU A 342 7.26 -4.11 -1.89
CA LEU A 342 6.57 -5.34 -1.56
C LEU A 342 5.94 -5.94 -2.80
N ASN A 343 6.28 -7.18 -3.15
CA ASN A 343 5.61 -7.87 -4.24
C ASN A 343 4.34 -8.56 -3.73
N ILE A 344 3.20 -8.30 -4.38
CA ILE A 344 1.90 -8.87 -4.05
C ILE A 344 1.55 -9.92 -5.11
N GLU A 345 1.41 -11.19 -4.69
CA GLU A 345 0.80 -12.22 -5.51
C GLU A 345 -0.73 -12.05 -5.45
N ILE A 346 -1.35 -11.89 -6.62
CA ILE A 346 -2.80 -11.84 -6.78
C ILE A 346 -3.23 -13.11 -7.51
N THR A 347 -4.14 -13.87 -6.91
CA THR A 347 -4.80 -15.02 -7.54
C THR A 347 -6.27 -14.72 -7.76
N ASN A 348 -6.76 -14.83 -9.00
CA ASN A 348 -8.18 -14.73 -9.30
C ASN A 348 -8.91 -16.01 -8.89
N LYS A 349 -9.94 -15.90 -8.05
CA LYS A 349 -10.68 -17.07 -7.54
C LYS A 349 -11.51 -17.77 -8.61
N ASN A 350 -11.87 -17.07 -9.70
CA ASN A 350 -12.76 -17.61 -10.74
C ASN A 350 -12.03 -18.52 -11.73
N ASP A 351 -10.79 -18.19 -12.10
CA ASP A 351 -10.02 -18.90 -13.13
C ASP A 351 -8.65 -19.39 -12.64
N GLY A 352 -8.25 -19.06 -11.40
CA GLY A 352 -6.98 -19.44 -10.81
C GLY A 352 -5.77 -18.68 -11.35
N ASN A 353 -5.96 -17.68 -12.22
CA ASN A 353 -4.86 -16.93 -12.82
C ASN A 353 -4.08 -16.16 -11.77
N LYS A 354 -2.75 -16.26 -11.85
CA LYS A 354 -1.81 -15.65 -10.91
C LYS A 354 -0.99 -14.57 -11.57
N GLN A 355 -0.77 -13.49 -10.84
CA GLN A 355 0.16 -12.42 -11.23
C GLN A 355 0.86 -11.87 -9.99
N ILE A 356 2.09 -11.40 -10.15
CA ILE A 356 2.87 -10.77 -9.09
C ILE A 356 3.08 -9.31 -9.46
N LEU A 357 2.68 -8.40 -8.58
CA LEU A 357 2.74 -6.97 -8.83
C LEU A 357 3.53 -6.24 -7.73
N PRO A 358 4.46 -5.35 -8.08
CA PRO A 358 5.15 -4.54 -7.08
C PRO A 358 4.23 -3.48 -6.48
N TRP A 359 4.41 -3.26 -5.18
CA TRP A 359 3.79 -2.20 -4.41
C TRP A 359 4.84 -1.50 -3.55
N PHE A 360 4.99 -0.20 -3.74
CA PHE A 360 6.02 0.56 -3.03
C PHE A 360 5.46 1.12 -1.73
N THR A 361 6.28 1.14 -0.67
CA THR A 361 5.95 1.66 0.67
C THR A 361 5.34 3.07 0.64
N ILE A 362 5.80 3.94 -0.27
CA ILE A 362 5.23 5.27 -0.52
C ILE A 362 3.75 5.26 -0.94
N ASN A 363 3.22 4.11 -1.36
CA ASN A 363 1.87 3.92 -1.86
C ASN A 363 1.07 2.95 -0.98
N PHE A 364 1.54 2.61 0.23
CA PHE A 364 0.86 1.68 1.13
C PHE A 364 -0.45 2.20 1.70
N ASN A 365 -0.75 3.47 1.50
CA ASN A 365 -1.97 4.14 1.93
C ASN A 365 -2.17 5.44 1.12
N LEU A 366 -3.12 6.27 1.56
CA LEU A 366 -3.42 7.57 0.97
C LEU A 366 -2.33 8.63 1.25
N HIS A 367 -1.74 8.57 2.44
CA HIS A 367 -0.73 9.52 2.90
C HIS A 367 0.64 8.99 2.53
N HIS A 368 1.13 9.40 1.37
CA HIS A 368 2.43 8.95 0.92
C HIS A 368 3.50 9.29 1.95
N HIS A 369 4.25 8.27 2.36
CA HIS A 369 5.32 8.36 3.33
C HIS A 369 6.57 7.69 2.78
N ILE A 370 7.70 8.37 2.89
CA ILE A 370 9.02 7.75 2.77
C ILE A 370 9.54 7.51 4.18
N PHE A 371 10.27 6.41 4.38
CA PHE A 371 11.04 6.25 5.60
C PHE A 371 12.09 7.36 5.68
N GLU A 372 12.31 7.89 6.87
CA GLU A 372 13.33 8.91 7.13
C GLU A 372 14.73 8.28 7.09
N GLY A 373 15.80 9.04 7.27
CA GLY A 373 17.14 8.49 7.15
C GLY A 373 18.30 9.07 7.96
N PHE A 374 19.56 8.88 7.49
CA PHE A 374 20.79 8.77 8.32
C PHE A 374 21.21 10.03 9.09
N PHE A 375 21.64 9.82 10.36
CA PHE A 375 22.59 10.65 11.13
C PHE A 375 23.43 9.79 12.11
N ILE A 376 24.75 10.00 12.20
CA ILE A 376 25.69 9.21 13.02
C ILE A 376 25.90 9.81 14.42
N SER A 377 25.57 9.04 15.46
CA SER A 377 26.09 9.16 16.85
C SER A 377 25.96 7.82 17.58
N ASN A 378 27.04 7.28 18.16
CA ASN A 378 26.98 6.21 19.17
C ASN A 378 26.66 6.83 20.55
N GLU A 379 25.47 7.38 20.71
CA GLU A 379 25.05 8.00 21.98
C GLU A 379 23.69 7.44 22.42
N LEU A 380 23.68 6.70 23.53
CA LEU A 380 22.45 6.39 24.28
C LEU A 380 21.78 7.70 24.70
N GLY A 381 20.49 7.90 24.39
CA GLY A 381 19.67 8.95 25.00
C GLY A 381 19.27 10.10 24.11
N LEU A 382 18.52 9.83 23.05
CA LEU A 382 18.23 10.88 22.10
C LEU A 382 16.70 11.10 21.84
N ILE A 383 15.78 10.14 21.89
CA ILE A 383 14.55 10.13 21.08
C ILE A 383 13.54 11.30 21.12
N ASN A 384 13.55 12.25 22.07
CA ASN A 384 12.39 13.13 22.22
C ASN A 384 12.51 14.67 22.14
N ASP A 385 13.67 15.33 22.06
CA ASP A 385 13.66 16.80 22.30
C ASP A 385 14.55 17.68 21.41
N LYS A 386 14.82 17.28 20.17
CA LYS A 386 15.34 18.25 19.21
C LYS A 386 14.52 18.29 17.92
N PRO A 387 14.28 19.48 17.33
CA PRO A 387 13.78 19.53 15.96
C PRO A 387 14.71 18.65 15.10
N ARG A 388 14.18 18.00 14.05
CA ARG A 388 14.90 17.18 13.06
C ARG A 388 16.11 17.86 12.39
N ASN A 389 16.48 19.04 12.86
CA ASN A 389 17.53 19.94 12.42
C ASN A 389 18.82 19.75 13.22
N SER A 390 18.84 18.90 14.25
CA SER A 390 20.04 18.62 15.04
C SER A 390 20.38 17.12 15.00
N GLU A 391 21.25 16.78 14.07
CA GLU A 391 22.34 15.79 14.14
C GLU A 391 22.16 14.46 14.87
N ASN A 392 20.97 13.94 15.17
CA ASN A 392 20.80 12.73 15.97
C ASN A 392 19.59 11.87 15.49
N TYR A 393 19.72 10.54 15.62
CA TYR A 393 18.89 9.38 15.18
C TYR A 393 19.17 8.75 13.80
N PHE A 394 19.21 7.42 13.78
CA PHE A 394 19.28 6.63 12.56
C PHE A 394 17.96 5.96 12.17
N SER A 395 17.53 6.32 10.96
CA SER A 395 16.93 5.46 9.93
C SER A 395 17.84 5.58 8.69
N TYR A 396 17.60 4.91 7.57
CA TYR A 396 18.51 4.99 6.41
C TYR A 396 18.21 6.14 5.40
N TYR A 397 19.22 6.98 5.13
CA TYR A 397 19.30 8.29 4.40
C TYR A 397 18.05 9.13 4.02
N SER A 398 17.86 10.29 4.69
CA SER A 398 17.01 11.40 4.27
C SER A 398 17.62 12.70 4.81
N TYR A 399 18.03 13.57 3.89
CA TYR A 399 18.88 14.75 4.08
C TYR A 399 18.58 15.65 5.31
N PRO A 400 19.60 16.25 5.98
CA PRO A 400 19.43 17.44 6.81
C PRO A 400 19.19 18.67 5.94
N LYS A 401 18.18 19.47 6.25
CA LYS A 401 17.66 20.61 5.48
C LYS A 401 18.63 21.71 4.94
N ASN A 402 19.97 21.63 5.02
CA ASN A 402 20.89 22.73 4.65
C ASN A 402 22.10 22.31 3.78
N GLN A 403 22.49 23.22 2.88
CA GLN A 403 22.94 23.00 1.49
C GLN A 403 24.32 22.39 1.20
N ASP A 404 25.25 22.19 2.14
CA ASP A 404 26.66 21.89 1.78
C ASP A 404 27.24 20.53 2.22
N ASN A 405 26.43 19.61 2.76
CA ASN A 405 26.87 18.23 3.05
C ASN A 405 25.94 17.23 2.36
N SER A 406 26.17 16.96 1.06
CA SER A 406 25.29 16.14 0.21
C SER A 406 25.07 14.71 0.69
N GLY A 407 25.92 14.19 1.60
CA GLY A 407 25.94 12.78 2.02
C GLY A 407 26.09 11.81 0.84
N LEU A 408 26.57 12.32 -0.30
CA LEU A 408 26.85 11.58 -1.52
C LEU A 408 28.36 11.62 -1.81
N ASP A 409 28.91 10.53 -2.33
CA ASP A 409 30.27 10.44 -2.83
C ASP A 409 30.41 11.21 -4.16
N ALA A 410 31.63 11.26 -4.70
CA ALA A 410 31.93 11.94 -5.96
C ALA A 410 31.17 11.36 -7.18
N ASN A 411 30.60 10.17 -7.06
CA ASN A 411 29.80 9.51 -8.10
C ASN A 411 28.29 9.68 -7.89
N GLY A 412 27.87 10.40 -6.84
CA GLY A 412 26.46 10.59 -6.49
C GLY A 412 25.84 9.44 -5.69
N ASN A 413 26.63 8.51 -5.15
CA ASN A 413 26.13 7.43 -4.28
C ASN A 413 26.11 7.84 -2.82
N ILE A 414 25.20 7.28 -2.02
CA ILE A 414 25.13 7.56 -0.59
C ILE A 414 26.39 7.10 0.14
N ILE A 415 27.00 8.00 0.92
CA ILE A 415 28.11 7.69 1.82
C ILE A 415 27.56 6.92 3.02
N LYS A 416 27.97 5.66 3.19
CA LYS A 416 27.55 4.82 4.31
C LYS A 416 28.37 5.14 5.58
N PRO A 417 27.75 5.12 6.77
CA PRO A 417 28.47 5.29 8.03
C PRO A 417 29.39 4.10 8.33
N GLN A 418 30.30 4.28 9.29
CA GLN A 418 31.09 3.17 9.84
C GLN A 418 30.20 2.26 10.70
N PHE A 419 30.43 0.95 10.67
CA PHE A 419 29.72 -0.01 11.51
C PHE A 419 30.04 0.19 13.00
N ILE A 420 29.03 -0.03 13.84
CA ILE A 420 29.23 -0.32 15.26
C ILE A 420 29.47 -1.82 15.38
N ASP A 421 30.56 -2.23 16.05
CA ASP A 421 30.82 -3.65 16.29
C ASP A 421 29.71 -4.26 17.16
N ALA A 422 29.24 -5.45 16.79
CA ALA A 422 28.15 -6.11 17.48
C ALA A 422 28.45 -6.44 18.95
N ASN A 423 29.70 -6.79 19.28
CA ASN A 423 30.10 -7.10 20.65
C ASN A 423 30.20 -5.83 21.49
N ASP A 424 30.80 -4.77 20.93
CA ASP A 424 30.87 -3.47 21.60
C ASP A 424 29.45 -2.94 21.85
N PHE A 425 28.54 -3.07 20.88
CA PHE A 425 27.15 -2.67 21.06
C PHE A 425 26.46 -3.45 22.18
N MET A 426 26.65 -4.78 22.23
CA MET A 426 26.11 -5.65 23.27
C MET A 426 26.59 -5.22 24.67
N ASP A 427 27.87 -4.91 24.81
CA ASP A 427 28.47 -4.57 26.11
C ASP A 427 28.15 -3.14 26.57
N GLU A 428 28.07 -2.19 25.65
CA GLU A 428 27.90 -0.77 26.00
C GLU A 428 26.46 -0.30 26.05
N ASN A 429 25.56 -0.90 25.25
CA ASN A 429 24.24 -0.33 24.98
C ASN A 429 23.05 -1.23 25.34
N LEU A 430 23.18 -2.55 25.22
CA LEU A 430 22.04 -3.46 25.27
C LEU A 430 21.25 -3.37 26.58
N ILE A 431 21.93 -3.32 27.72
CA ILE A 431 21.27 -3.33 29.04
C ILE A 431 20.36 -2.11 29.21
N ASP A 432 20.85 -0.92 28.89
CA ASP A 432 20.05 0.31 29.01
C ASP A 432 18.87 0.31 28.03
N ILE A 433 19.07 -0.18 26.80
CA ILE A 433 17.98 -0.32 25.81
C ILE A 433 16.90 -1.28 26.30
N VAL A 434 17.28 -2.49 26.74
CA VAL A 434 16.32 -3.50 27.22
C VAL A 434 15.59 -2.97 28.46
N ASN A 435 16.32 -2.40 29.42
CA ASN A 435 15.75 -1.82 30.63
C ASN A 435 14.70 -0.76 30.32
N PHE A 436 15.00 0.12 29.36
CA PHE A 436 14.10 1.17 28.95
C PHE A 436 12.84 0.56 28.32
N LEU A 437 13.00 -0.32 27.34
CA LEU A 437 11.87 -0.92 26.62
C LEU A 437 10.97 -1.77 27.52
N ILE A 438 11.55 -2.53 28.46
CA ILE A 438 10.79 -3.29 29.47
C ILE A 438 10.02 -2.34 30.38
N ASN A 439 10.67 -1.28 30.89
CA ASN A 439 9.99 -0.29 31.73
C ASN A 439 8.80 0.35 31.01
N GLN A 440 8.97 0.71 29.74
CA GLN A 440 7.93 1.30 28.90
C GLN A 440 6.75 0.33 28.64
N ASN A 441 7.01 -0.97 28.65
CA ASN A 441 6.04 -2.01 28.28
C ASN A 441 5.62 -2.91 29.45
N ILE A 442 5.90 -2.52 30.70
CA ILE A 442 5.56 -3.32 31.88
C ILE A 442 4.04 -3.59 32.00
N ASN A 443 3.23 -2.64 31.57
CA ASN A 443 1.75 -2.72 31.56
C ASN A 443 1.17 -3.12 30.19
N ASN A 444 2.01 -3.49 29.22
CA ASN A 444 1.56 -3.85 27.89
C ASN A 444 0.92 -5.25 27.90
N LEU A 445 -0.41 -5.29 27.93
CA LEU A 445 -1.19 -6.52 27.97
C LEU A 445 -0.97 -7.42 26.73
N ASN A 446 -0.72 -6.83 25.56
CA ASN A 446 -0.46 -7.58 24.33
C ASN A 446 0.90 -8.28 24.38
N LEU A 447 1.89 -7.65 25.03
CA LEU A 447 3.20 -8.25 25.31
C LEU A 447 3.05 -9.40 26.31
N TRP A 448 2.46 -9.14 27.48
CA TRP A 448 2.49 -10.01 28.65
C TRP A 448 1.25 -10.90 28.83
N LYS A 449 0.73 -11.48 27.73
CA LYS A 449 -0.37 -12.47 27.78
C LYS A 449 -1.60 -12.01 28.57
N ASN A 450 -2.03 -10.78 28.32
CA ASN A 450 -3.19 -10.14 28.96
C ASN A 450 -3.06 -9.94 30.48
N LYS A 451 -1.83 -9.77 30.96
CA LYS A 451 -1.48 -9.39 32.34
C LYS A 451 -0.45 -8.27 32.30
N ILE A 452 -0.16 -7.66 33.45
CA ILE A 452 1.03 -6.83 33.62
C ILE A 452 2.20 -7.72 34.06
N MET A 453 3.44 -7.35 33.71
CA MET A 453 4.63 -8.17 33.97
C MET A 453 4.79 -8.54 35.45
N THR A 454 4.49 -7.61 36.36
CA THR A 454 4.66 -7.79 37.83
C THR A 454 3.74 -8.85 38.42
N ASP A 455 2.69 -9.24 37.69
CA ASP A 455 1.72 -10.24 38.11
C ASP A 455 2.02 -11.63 37.52
N LEU A 456 3.09 -11.75 36.72
CA LEU A 456 3.53 -13.00 36.12
C LEU A 456 4.57 -13.68 37.00
N SER A 457 4.42 -14.99 37.23
CA SER A 457 5.48 -15.81 37.79
C SER A 457 6.48 -16.21 36.70
N VAL A 458 7.71 -16.52 37.09
CA VAL A 458 8.76 -16.95 36.14
C VAL A 458 8.36 -18.27 35.47
N GLU A 459 7.75 -19.19 36.19
CA GLU A 459 7.26 -20.47 35.66
C GLU A 459 6.19 -20.26 34.59
N PHE A 460 5.29 -19.28 34.77
CA PHE A 460 4.34 -18.93 33.73
C PHE A 460 5.06 -18.46 32.47
N VAL A 461 6.06 -17.60 32.60
CA VAL A 461 6.82 -17.09 31.45
C VAL A 461 7.55 -18.22 30.73
N ILE A 462 8.17 -19.14 31.47
CA ILE A 462 8.85 -20.32 30.90
C ILE A 462 7.87 -21.23 30.15
N ASN A 463 6.66 -21.42 30.66
CA ASN A 463 5.62 -22.21 29.99
C ASN A 463 5.18 -21.63 28.64
N TYR A 464 5.35 -20.32 28.41
CA TYR A 464 5.01 -19.63 27.17
C TYR A 464 6.23 -19.00 26.47
N LYS A 465 7.41 -19.56 26.73
CA LYS A 465 8.68 -18.92 26.37
C LYS A 465 8.85 -18.63 24.88
N ASP A 466 8.41 -19.51 23.99
CA ASP A 466 8.57 -19.31 22.54
C ASP A 466 7.78 -18.10 22.04
N GLU A 467 6.56 -17.90 22.56
CA GLU A 467 5.73 -16.75 22.17
C GLU A 467 6.26 -15.45 22.79
N LEU A 468 6.64 -15.50 24.08
CA LEU A 468 7.14 -14.31 24.77
C LEU A 468 8.52 -13.89 24.24
N ALA A 469 9.39 -14.85 23.90
CA ALA A 469 10.65 -14.62 23.21
C ALA A 469 10.41 -13.87 21.90
N LYS A 470 9.52 -14.36 21.03
CA LYS A 470 9.16 -13.65 19.79
C LYS A 470 8.67 -12.23 20.04
N LYS A 471 7.79 -12.01 21.03
CA LYS A 471 7.30 -10.65 21.34
C LYS A 471 8.40 -9.72 21.85
N LEU A 472 9.34 -10.24 22.64
CA LEU A 472 10.53 -9.49 23.05
C LEU A 472 11.45 -9.22 21.86
N GLU A 473 11.63 -10.18 20.95
CA GLU A 473 12.34 -9.98 19.68
C GLU A 473 11.71 -8.85 18.87
N LEU A 474 10.39 -8.87 18.66
CA LEU A 474 9.69 -7.79 17.96
C LEU A 474 9.97 -6.42 18.59
N LEU A 475 9.86 -6.31 19.92
CA LEU A 475 10.08 -5.06 20.65
C LEU A 475 11.52 -4.57 20.54
N LEU A 476 12.50 -5.48 20.71
CA LEU A 476 13.92 -5.12 20.66
C LEU A 476 14.37 -4.82 19.24
N ASN A 477 13.93 -5.58 18.24
CA ASN A 477 14.31 -5.35 16.84
C ASN A 477 13.78 -4.02 16.29
N GLN A 478 12.58 -3.58 16.70
CA GLN A 478 12.07 -2.25 16.35
C GLN A 478 13.09 -1.15 16.69
N PHE A 479 13.75 -1.27 17.84
CA PHE A 479 14.66 -0.26 18.38
C PHE A 479 16.12 -0.48 17.99
N ILE A 480 16.63 -1.71 18.11
CA ILE A 480 18.03 -2.05 17.86
C ILE A 480 18.37 -1.96 16.38
N LEU A 481 17.44 -2.30 15.47
CA LEU A 481 17.67 -2.18 14.02
C LEU A 481 17.68 -0.72 13.53
N LEU A 482 17.50 0.26 14.42
CA LEU A 482 17.84 1.65 14.16
C LEU A 482 19.35 1.85 14.06
N TYR A 483 20.16 1.02 14.72
CA TYR A 483 21.62 1.17 14.76
C TYR A 483 22.31 0.43 13.60
N PHE A 484 23.37 1.02 13.05
CA PHE A 484 24.18 0.44 11.97
C PHE A 484 25.21 -0.57 12.52
N ILE A 485 24.70 -1.63 13.15
CA ILE A 485 25.49 -2.69 13.78
C ILE A 485 25.93 -3.67 12.71
N GLY A 486 27.20 -4.07 12.76
CA GLY A 486 27.75 -5.04 11.83
C GLY A 486 29.09 -5.59 12.30
N ASP A 487 29.75 -6.32 11.40
CA ASP A 487 31.11 -6.79 11.58
C ASP A 487 32.03 -6.10 10.55
N ASN A 488 33.05 -5.40 11.04
CA ASN A 488 34.03 -4.72 10.19
C ASN A 488 34.83 -5.70 9.30
N GLN A 489 34.94 -6.98 9.68
CA GLN A 489 35.66 -8.00 8.93
C GLN A 489 34.82 -8.56 7.77
N ASN A 490 33.59 -8.99 8.07
CA ASN A 490 32.69 -9.62 7.11
C ASN A 490 31.83 -8.63 6.31
N LYS A 491 31.80 -7.35 6.73
CA LYS A 491 31.02 -6.26 6.11
C LYS A 491 29.53 -6.56 5.98
N THR A 492 28.98 -7.34 6.91
CA THR A 492 27.55 -7.65 6.99
C THR A 492 26.87 -6.79 8.05
N LEU A 493 25.59 -6.50 7.83
CA LEU A 493 24.76 -5.76 8.76
C LEU A 493 23.90 -6.69 9.59
N ILE A 494 23.55 -6.24 10.79
CA ILE A 494 22.53 -6.91 11.59
C ILE A 494 21.20 -6.95 10.83
N LYS A 495 20.61 -8.15 10.78
CA LYS A 495 19.28 -8.41 10.24
C LYS A 495 18.25 -8.56 11.36
N LYS A 496 18.62 -9.22 12.45
CA LYS A 496 17.74 -9.42 13.61
C LYS A 496 18.49 -9.75 14.90
N VAL A 497 17.85 -9.47 16.02
CA VAL A 497 18.20 -9.94 17.37
C VAL A 497 17.23 -11.05 17.77
N ASN A 498 17.75 -12.22 18.12
CA ASN A 498 16.95 -13.28 18.72
C ASN A 498 17.00 -13.17 20.25
N VAL A 499 15.93 -13.58 20.93
CA VAL A 499 15.84 -13.63 22.38
C VAL A 499 15.58 -15.06 22.80
N PHE A 500 16.39 -15.59 23.72
CA PHE A 500 16.17 -16.91 24.31
C PHE A 500 15.77 -16.77 25.76
N ILE A 501 14.63 -17.35 26.13
CA ILE A 501 14.16 -17.42 27.51
C ILE A 501 14.50 -18.81 28.06
N ASP A 502 15.14 -18.84 29.23
CA ASP A 502 15.70 -20.05 29.83
C ASP A 502 16.55 -20.86 28.84
N PRO A 503 17.65 -20.27 28.34
CA PRO A 503 18.43 -20.84 27.25
C PRO A 503 19.05 -22.21 27.58
N LEU A 504 19.24 -22.50 28.87
CA LEU A 504 19.79 -23.77 29.36
C LEU A 504 18.71 -24.79 29.79
N ASN A 505 17.44 -24.40 29.84
CA ASN A 505 16.32 -25.21 30.33
C ASN A 505 16.55 -25.73 31.76
N ASP A 506 17.13 -24.91 32.62
CA ASP A 506 17.55 -25.32 33.97
C ASP A 506 17.17 -24.31 35.05
N TYR A 507 16.11 -23.54 34.80
CA TYR A 507 15.59 -22.59 35.77
C TYR A 507 15.25 -23.25 37.11
N SER A 508 15.85 -22.72 38.18
CA SER A 508 15.38 -22.87 39.55
C SER A 508 15.55 -21.56 40.31
N PHE A 509 14.70 -21.32 41.32
CA PHE A 509 14.79 -20.11 42.14
C PHE A 509 16.07 -20.10 42.98
N GLU A 510 16.64 -21.26 43.32
CA GLU A 510 17.92 -21.36 44.04
C GLU A 510 19.09 -20.91 43.16
N LYS A 511 19.04 -21.21 41.85
CA LYS A 511 20.11 -20.89 40.91
C LYS A 511 20.06 -19.43 40.46
N TYR A 512 18.87 -18.93 40.13
CA TYR A 512 18.69 -17.63 39.47
C TYR A 512 18.02 -16.57 40.36
N GLY A 513 17.50 -16.97 41.52
CA GLY A 513 16.73 -16.11 42.42
C GLY A 513 15.24 -16.06 42.07
N LEU A 514 14.43 -15.75 43.09
CA LEU A 514 12.99 -15.61 42.95
C LEU A 514 12.63 -14.38 42.09
N GLY A 515 11.70 -14.54 41.15
CA GLY A 515 11.24 -13.46 40.27
C GLY A 515 12.24 -13.01 39.19
N ASN A 516 13.32 -13.76 38.97
CA ASN A 516 14.35 -13.49 37.96
C ASN A 516 14.28 -14.53 36.83
N LEU A 517 14.11 -14.06 35.59
CA LEU A 517 14.08 -14.91 34.41
C LEU A 517 15.45 -14.92 33.71
N PRO A 518 16.11 -16.08 33.54
CA PRO A 518 17.32 -16.15 32.74
C PRO A 518 17.01 -15.95 31.25
N ILE A 519 17.72 -15.02 30.60
CA ILE A 519 17.59 -14.74 29.17
C ILE A 519 18.96 -14.57 28.49
N SER A 520 19.04 -14.83 27.19
CA SER A 520 20.22 -14.51 26.37
C SER A 520 19.82 -13.96 25.01
N PHE A 521 20.79 -13.40 24.28
CA PHE A 521 20.59 -12.72 23.00
C PHE A 521 21.57 -13.25 21.95
N SER A 522 21.16 -13.20 20.69
CA SER A 522 22.00 -13.52 19.53
C SER A 522 21.75 -12.50 18.44
N PHE A 523 22.82 -12.02 17.78
CA PHE A 523 22.73 -11.02 16.72
C PHE A 523 23.00 -11.72 15.40
N ILE A 524 22.00 -11.73 14.52
CA ILE A 524 22.05 -12.44 13.25
C ILE A 524 22.21 -11.43 12.12
N ASP A 525 23.13 -11.69 11.20
CA ASP A 525 23.40 -10.84 10.05
C ASP A 525 22.49 -11.13 8.84
N GLU A 526 22.64 -10.34 7.77
CA GLU A 526 21.91 -10.50 6.51
C GLU A 526 22.11 -11.86 5.82
N ASN A 527 23.21 -12.54 6.12
CA ASN A 527 23.56 -13.87 5.61
C ASN A 527 23.17 -15.00 6.58
N ASP A 528 22.38 -14.69 7.62
CA ASP A 528 21.96 -15.60 8.68
C ASP A 528 23.10 -16.20 9.54
N ASN A 529 24.23 -15.49 9.65
CA ASN A 529 25.34 -15.82 10.54
C ASN A 529 25.27 -15.08 11.87
N GLU A 530 25.87 -15.67 12.91
CA GLU A 530 26.05 -15.03 14.22
C GLU A 530 27.11 -13.92 14.17
N LEU A 531 26.79 -12.75 14.71
CA LEU A 531 27.70 -11.60 14.84
C LEU A 531 28.39 -11.53 16.21
N LEU A 532 27.79 -12.11 17.25
CA LEU A 532 28.39 -12.11 18.58
C LEU A 532 29.50 -13.17 18.70
N ASN A 533 30.57 -12.82 19.41
CA ASN A 533 31.59 -13.77 19.78
C ASN A 533 31.04 -14.80 20.80
N LEU A 534 31.79 -15.88 21.03
CA LEU A 534 31.34 -16.98 21.93
C LEU A 534 31.02 -16.48 23.35
N GLN A 535 31.80 -15.54 23.88
CA GLN A 535 31.61 -14.99 25.22
C GLN A 535 30.27 -14.24 25.32
N ASN A 536 30.00 -13.30 24.42
CA ASN A 536 28.78 -12.51 24.44
C ASN A 536 27.54 -13.33 24.06
N ARG A 537 27.69 -14.32 23.17
CA ARG A 537 26.63 -15.27 22.82
C ARG A 537 26.23 -16.18 24.00
N GLN A 538 27.19 -16.57 24.85
CA GLN A 538 26.94 -17.42 26.01
C GLN A 538 26.54 -16.65 27.26
N GLN A 539 26.57 -15.31 27.23
CA GLN A 539 26.21 -14.49 28.37
C GLN A 539 24.73 -14.66 28.73
N ILE A 540 24.48 -15.09 29.98
CA ILE A 540 23.15 -15.12 30.57
C ILE A 540 22.90 -13.79 31.28
N PHE A 541 21.71 -13.24 31.09
CA PHE A 541 21.21 -12.10 31.82
C PHE A 541 20.03 -12.52 32.67
N LEU A 542 19.79 -11.80 33.77
CA LEU A 542 18.60 -11.96 34.59
C LEU A 542 17.66 -10.80 34.33
N LEU A 543 16.48 -11.11 33.79
CA LEU A 543 15.37 -10.18 33.69
C LEU A 543 14.50 -10.30 34.96
N SER A 544 14.60 -9.32 35.84
CA SER A 544 13.87 -9.19 37.09
C SER A 544 12.53 -8.48 36.88
N GLY A 545 11.70 -8.39 37.93
CA GLY A 545 10.43 -7.67 37.91
C GLY A 545 9.18 -8.56 37.86
N PHE A 546 9.36 -9.88 37.83
CA PHE A 546 8.28 -10.87 37.96
C PHE A 546 7.87 -11.07 39.43
N VAL A 547 6.80 -11.83 39.67
CA VAL A 547 6.32 -12.16 41.01
C VAL A 547 7.46 -12.73 41.87
N GLY A 548 7.66 -12.13 43.04
CA GLY A 548 8.71 -12.50 43.99
C GLY A 548 10.06 -11.82 43.77
N SER A 549 10.22 -11.00 42.74
CA SER A 549 11.42 -10.19 42.50
C SER A 549 11.62 -9.15 43.62
N ASN A 550 12.87 -8.99 44.09
CA ASN A 550 13.23 -7.87 44.97
C ASN A 550 13.37 -6.58 44.15
N ASN A 551 12.33 -5.76 44.16
CA ASN A 551 12.26 -4.52 43.39
C ASN A 551 12.91 -3.31 44.10
N GLU A 552 13.63 -3.49 45.21
CA GLU A 552 14.21 -2.38 45.97
C GLU A 552 15.16 -1.52 45.12
N VAL A 553 16.14 -2.14 44.44
CA VAL A 553 17.11 -1.42 43.59
C VAL A 553 16.40 -0.58 42.51
N ARG A 554 15.38 -1.17 41.89
CA ARG A 554 14.55 -0.52 40.88
C ARG A 554 13.84 0.71 41.47
N LEU A 555 13.18 0.54 42.61
CA LEU A 555 12.44 1.61 43.30
C LEU A 555 13.37 2.72 43.78
N GLN A 556 14.55 2.39 44.31
CA GLN A 556 15.54 3.39 44.71
C GLN A 556 16.03 4.20 43.51
N LYS A 557 16.32 3.55 42.38
CA LYS A 557 16.70 4.26 41.16
C LYS A 557 15.58 5.16 40.65
N GLU A 558 14.34 4.69 40.69
CA GLU A 558 13.18 5.50 40.33
C GLU A 558 13.03 6.75 41.23
N LEU A 559 13.25 6.60 42.55
CA LEU A 559 13.24 7.71 43.50
C LEU A 559 14.41 8.68 43.26
N GLU A 560 15.61 8.17 42.99
CA GLU A 560 16.78 8.97 42.63
C GLU A 560 16.50 9.83 41.39
N LEU A 561 16.00 9.22 40.31
CA LEU A 561 15.69 9.92 39.06
C LEU A 561 14.57 10.95 39.23
N LYS A 562 13.56 10.66 40.07
CA LYS A 562 12.52 11.65 40.41
C LYS A 562 13.09 12.86 41.15
N ARG A 563 14.12 12.69 41.98
CA ARG A 563 14.78 13.79 42.73
C ARG A 563 15.66 14.66 41.86
N THR A 564 16.28 14.11 40.81
CA THR A 564 17.17 14.86 39.91
C THR A 564 16.42 15.74 38.92
N ASN A 565 15.08 15.73 38.92
CA ASN A 565 14.21 16.34 37.90
C ASN A 565 14.51 15.89 36.46
N ASN A 566 15.35 14.87 36.27
CA ASN A 566 15.62 14.30 34.96
C ASN A 566 14.44 13.39 34.57
N GLN A 567 13.55 13.88 33.71
CA GLN A 567 12.41 13.10 33.20
C GLN A 567 12.75 12.33 31.91
N ASN A 568 13.96 12.50 31.38
CA ASN A 568 14.32 11.95 30.07
C ASN A 568 14.30 10.41 30.04
N TRP A 569 14.62 9.74 31.16
CA TRP A 569 14.56 8.28 31.24
C TRP A 569 13.17 7.69 30.92
N LYS A 570 12.11 8.49 31.02
CA LYS A 570 10.73 8.07 30.67
C LYS A 570 10.47 8.07 29.18
N ILE A 571 11.31 8.74 28.40
CA ILE A 571 11.08 9.00 26.98
C ILE A 571 12.20 8.45 26.10
N GLU A 572 13.38 8.19 26.65
CA GLU A 572 14.53 7.61 25.92
C GLU A 572 15.44 6.75 26.81
N PRO A 573 16.18 5.77 26.24
CA PRO A 573 17.17 4.99 26.99
C PRO A 573 18.40 5.85 27.25
N LEU A 574 18.82 5.96 28.51
CA LEU A 574 20.00 6.75 28.90
C LEU A 574 21.00 5.90 29.66
N LYS A 575 22.27 6.05 29.29
CA LYS A 575 23.37 5.32 29.92
C LYS A 575 23.35 5.52 31.43
N ASN A 576 23.25 4.43 32.20
CA ASN A 576 23.21 4.44 33.68
C ASN A 576 22.06 5.25 34.33
N LEU A 577 21.11 5.75 33.55
CA LEU A 577 19.96 6.53 34.00
C LEU A 577 18.63 5.83 33.72
N THR A 578 18.67 4.63 33.14
CA THR A 578 17.49 3.81 32.90
C THR A 578 17.13 2.98 34.14
N ILE A 579 15.83 2.73 34.35
CA ILE A 579 15.35 1.88 35.45
C ILE A 579 15.77 0.42 35.19
N PRO A 580 16.51 -0.24 36.09
CA PRO A 580 17.04 -1.57 35.84
C PRO A 580 15.96 -2.65 35.97
N TYR A 581 15.97 -3.57 35.00
CA TYR A 581 15.26 -4.86 35.01
C TYR A 581 16.20 -6.00 34.61
N LEU A 582 17.14 -5.75 33.71
CA LEU A 582 18.13 -6.66 33.19
C LEU A 582 19.48 -6.45 33.91
N SER A 583 20.12 -7.54 34.30
CA SER A 583 21.48 -7.55 34.85
C SER A 583 22.30 -8.73 34.31
N LYS A 584 23.63 -8.61 34.23
CA LYS A 584 24.50 -9.73 33.85
C LYS A 584 24.49 -10.78 34.96
N PHE A 585 24.24 -12.04 34.62
CA PHE A 585 24.41 -13.15 35.55
C PHE A 585 25.87 -13.56 35.59
N ASN A 586 26.51 -13.38 36.74
CA ASN A 586 27.85 -13.88 36.99
C ASN A 586 27.72 -15.16 37.81
N VAL A 587 28.20 -16.27 37.25
CA VAL A 587 28.34 -17.52 38.01
C VAL A 587 29.49 -17.30 38.99
N ASN A 588 29.19 -17.27 40.28
CA ASN A 588 30.19 -17.29 41.34
C ASN A 588 30.68 -18.71 41.60
#